data_AF-A0A945KQ23-F1
#
_entry.id   AF-A0A945KQ23-F1
#
_cell.length_a   1.000
_cell.length_b   1.000
_cell.length_c   1.000
_cell.angle_alpha   90.00
_cell.angle_beta   90.00
_cell.angle_gamma   90.00
#
_symmetry.space_group_name_H-M   'P 1'
#
loop_
_entity.id
_entity.type
_entity.pdbx_description
1 polymer ?
#
loop_
_entity_poly.entity_id
_entity_poly.type
_entity_poly.pdbx_seq_one_letter_code
_entity_poly.pdbx_strand_id
1 'polypeptide(L)'
;MKFSYTTKSVAVAGCLMAFAASLTATSNEAKAGVVIDMVVAEMAEGDVSSICQGGAASIAEAAREAVTALAQEGEISGDFEAIGKEAGMAFYKSKCS
;
A
#
# COMPACT_ATOMS: atom_id res chain seq x y z
N MET A 1 30.07 19.95 -0.08
CA MET A 1 28.68 20.15 0.37
C MET A 1 28.36 19.07 1.39
N LYS A 2 28.07 19.45 2.64
CA LYS A 2 27.95 18.55 3.80
C LYS A 2 26.49 18.63 4.25
N PHE A 3 25.70 17.60 4.01
CA PHE A 3 24.29 17.57 4.40
C PHE A 3 24.17 17.13 5.85
N SER A 4 23.86 18.09 6.71
CA SER A 4 23.35 17.88 8.06
C SER A 4 21.87 17.53 8.00
N TYR A 5 21.46 16.41 8.58
CA TYR A 5 20.06 16.15 8.94
C TYR A 5 19.93 16.25 10.46
N THR A 6 19.46 17.40 10.92
CA THR A 6 19.11 17.68 12.31
C THR A 6 17.71 17.16 12.58
N THR A 7 17.65 16.18 13.48
CA THR A 7 16.47 15.69 14.20
C THR A 7 15.76 16.84 14.93
N LYS A 8 14.47 17.09 14.67
CA LYS A 8 13.57 17.74 15.64
C LYS A 8 12.15 17.18 15.56
N SER A 9 11.76 16.58 16.66
CA SER A 9 10.44 16.05 16.99
C SER A 9 9.35 17.13 16.94
N VAL A 10 8.19 16.78 16.38
CA VAL A 10 6.90 17.35 16.80
C VAL A 10 6.02 16.18 17.20
N ALA A 11 5.76 16.08 18.50
CA ALA A 11 4.74 15.23 19.06
C ALA A 11 3.36 15.85 18.75
N VAL A 12 2.50 15.11 18.08
CA VAL A 12 1.05 15.31 18.14
C VAL A 12 0.48 14.04 18.73
N ALA A 13 0.12 14.12 20.01
CA ALA A 13 -0.68 13.15 20.70
C ALA A 13 -2.10 13.18 20.13
N GLY A 14 -2.60 12.03 19.67
CA GLY A 14 -3.99 11.89 19.25
C GLY A 14 -4.18 10.87 18.13
N CYS A 15 -4.39 9.61 18.52
CA CYS A 15 -5.16 8.62 17.77
C CYS A 15 -4.82 8.46 16.27
N LEU A 16 -3.71 7.79 15.94
CA LEU A 16 -3.57 7.04 14.68
C LEU A 16 -2.33 6.14 14.81
N MET A 17 -2.52 4.84 14.71
CA MET A 17 -1.43 3.86 14.82
C MET A 17 -0.46 4.09 13.66
N ALA A 18 0.78 4.42 14.02
CA ALA A 18 1.86 4.77 13.12
C ALA A 18 2.31 3.58 12.27
N PHE A 19 2.31 3.76 10.95
CA PHE A 19 3.30 3.12 10.07
C PHE A 19 4.06 4.20 9.31
N ALA A 20 5.12 4.69 9.96
CA ALA A 20 6.11 5.55 9.35
C ALA A 20 7.02 4.69 8.46
N ALA A 21 6.69 4.57 7.17
CA ALA A 21 7.61 4.05 6.17
C ALA A 21 8.35 5.23 5.51
N SER A 22 9.56 5.49 6.00
CA SER A 22 10.53 6.35 5.33
C SER A 22 10.88 5.75 3.96
N LEU A 23 10.24 6.19 2.88
CA LEU A 23 10.66 5.85 1.52
C LEU A 23 11.17 7.09 0.78
N THR A 24 12.46 7.37 1.00
CA THR A 24 13.25 8.15 0.06
C THR A 24 13.88 7.24 -1.00
N ALA A 25 13.43 7.42 -2.23
CA ALA A 25 14.14 7.29 -3.51
C ALA A 25 14.57 5.90 -4.02
N THR A 26 13.89 5.45 -5.09
CA THR A 26 14.53 4.88 -6.30
C THR A 26 13.65 5.16 -7.53
N SER A 27 14.26 5.70 -8.57
CA SER A 27 13.61 6.31 -9.71
C SER A 27 12.92 5.27 -10.63
N ASN A 28 11.69 5.57 -11.05
CA ASN A 28 10.84 4.91 -12.04
C ASN A 28 10.40 3.44 -11.83
N GLU A 29 11.26 2.52 -11.43
CA GLU A 29 10.87 1.11 -11.16
C GLU A 29 10.32 0.93 -9.75
N ALA A 30 10.81 1.71 -8.79
CA ALA A 30 10.23 1.73 -7.44
C ALA A 30 8.85 2.39 -7.41
N LYS A 31 8.47 3.17 -8.43
CA LYS A 31 7.16 3.80 -8.47
C LYS A 31 6.05 2.76 -8.62
N ALA A 32 6.26 1.72 -9.44
CA ALA A 32 5.34 0.60 -9.53
C ALA A 32 5.30 -0.19 -8.22
N GLY A 33 6.48 -0.53 -7.65
CA GLY A 33 6.55 -1.22 -6.36
C GLY A 33 5.86 -0.46 -5.21
N VAL A 34 6.00 0.86 -5.16
CA VAL A 34 5.32 1.73 -4.19
C VAL A 34 3.80 1.72 -4.41
N VAL A 35 3.34 1.75 -5.66
CA VAL A 35 1.90 1.63 -5.99
C VAL A 35 1.33 0.28 -5.55
N ILE A 36 2.06 -0.81 -5.79
CA ILE A 36 1.68 -2.14 -5.30
C ILE A 36 1.59 -2.16 -3.76
N ASP A 37 2.60 -1.61 -3.08
CA ASP A 37 2.66 -1.58 -1.62
C ASP A 37 1.53 -0.75 -1.01
N MET A 38 1.19 0.39 -1.62
CA MET A 38 0.04 1.21 -1.21
C MET A 38 -1.28 0.44 -1.34
N VAL A 39 -1.50 -0.25 -2.46
CA VAL A 39 -2.71 -1.07 -2.65
C VAL A 39 -2.76 -2.21 -1.63
N VAL A 40 -1.62 -2.86 -1.34
CA VAL A 40 -1.53 -3.91 -0.32
C VAL A 40 -1.80 -3.35 1.08
N ALA A 41 -1.32 -2.14 1.37
CA ALA A 41 -1.57 -1.46 2.63
C ALA A 41 -3.05 -1.11 2.79
N GLU A 42 -3.67 -0.53 1.77
CA GLU A 42 -5.10 -0.22 1.72
C GLU A 42 -5.96 -1.49 1.90
N MET A 43 -5.62 -2.58 1.20
CA MET A 43 -6.26 -3.88 1.41
C MET A 43 -6.07 -4.41 2.85
N ALA A 44 -4.97 -4.05 3.51
CA ALA A 44 -4.66 -4.45 4.87
C ALA A 44 -5.34 -3.59 5.94
N GLU A 45 -5.87 -2.42 5.58
CA GLU A 45 -6.77 -1.64 6.45
C GLU A 45 -8.16 -2.28 6.53
N GLY A 46 -8.56 -3.03 5.50
CA GLY A 46 -9.78 -3.83 5.48
C GLY A 46 -9.73 -5.10 6.34
N ASP A 47 -10.78 -5.92 6.24
CA ASP A 47 -10.90 -7.16 7.01
C ASP A 47 -10.05 -8.29 6.38
N VAL A 48 -8.73 -8.25 6.63
CA VAL A 48 -7.74 -9.20 6.09
C VAL A 48 -8.17 -10.65 6.30
N SER A 49 -8.72 -10.98 7.47
CA SER A 49 -9.14 -12.34 7.79
C SER A 49 -10.30 -12.79 6.88
N SER A 50 -11.29 -11.94 6.65
CA SER A 50 -12.39 -12.23 5.72
C SER A 50 -11.90 -12.32 4.27
N ILE A 51 -10.97 -11.45 3.87
CA ILE A 51 -10.37 -11.45 2.53
C ILE A 51 -9.62 -12.77 2.28
N CYS A 52 -8.78 -13.21 3.23
CA CYS A 52 -8.05 -14.47 3.12
C CYS A 52 -8.97 -15.70 3.13
N GLN A 53 -10.03 -15.69 3.96
CA GLN A 53 -11.00 -16.79 4.03
C GLN A 53 -11.87 -16.91 2.77
N GLY A 54 -12.19 -15.79 2.12
CA GLY A 54 -12.89 -15.78 0.83
C GLY A 54 -12.03 -16.23 -0.35
N GLY A 55 -10.72 -16.39 -0.15
CA GLY A 55 -9.78 -16.91 -1.14
C GLY A 55 -9.53 -15.94 -2.30
N ALA A 56 -9.15 -16.47 -3.46
CA ALA A 56 -8.68 -15.67 -4.60
C ALA A 56 -9.70 -14.64 -5.11
N ALA A 57 -11.01 -14.95 -5.02
CA ALA A 57 -12.07 -14.04 -5.47
C ALA A 57 -12.15 -12.79 -4.58
N SER A 58 -12.17 -12.97 -3.26
CA SER A 58 -12.21 -11.85 -2.30
C SER A 58 -10.93 -11.03 -2.30
N ILE A 59 -9.77 -11.66 -2.52
CA ILE A 59 -8.49 -10.94 -2.69
C ILE A 59 -8.51 -10.08 -3.95
N ALA A 60 -9.06 -10.58 -5.06
CA ALA A 60 -9.17 -9.82 -6.29
C ALA A 60 -10.17 -8.67 -6.18
N GLU A 61 -11.27 -8.86 -5.45
CA GLU A 61 -12.25 -7.81 -5.16
C GLU A 61 -11.65 -6.71 -4.29
N ALA A 62 -11.04 -7.07 -3.15
CA ALA A 62 -10.37 -6.12 -2.27
C ALA A 62 -9.25 -5.35 -2.98
N ALA A 63 -8.47 -6.01 -3.84
CA ALA A 63 -7.44 -5.34 -4.64
C ALA A 63 -8.04 -4.34 -5.64
N ARG A 64 -9.18 -4.66 -6.26
CA ARG A 64 -9.88 -3.74 -7.16
C ARG A 64 -10.45 -2.54 -6.43
N GLU A 65 -11.03 -2.74 -5.25
CA GLU A 65 -11.54 -1.64 -4.42
C GLU A 65 -10.41 -0.71 -3.97
N ALA A 66 -9.30 -1.28 -3.47
CA ALA A 66 -8.13 -0.51 -3.07
C ALA A 66 -7.50 0.27 -4.23
N VAL A 67 -7.35 -0.36 -5.41
CA VAL A 67 -6.89 0.32 -6.63
C VAL A 67 -7.86 1.45 -7.02
N THR A 68 -9.15 1.22 -6.93
CA THR A 68 -10.16 2.22 -7.29
C THR A 68 -10.12 3.42 -6.34
N ALA A 69 -9.99 3.18 -5.03
CA ALA A 69 -9.87 4.22 -4.02
C ALA A 69 -8.63 5.09 -4.27
N LEU A 70 -7.45 4.46 -4.37
CA LEU A 70 -6.19 5.16 -4.62
C LEU A 70 -6.16 5.87 -5.98
N ALA A 71 -6.85 5.34 -6.99
CA ALA A 71 -6.96 5.98 -8.30
C ALA A 71 -7.87 7.22 -8.25
N GLN A 72 -8.93 7.20 -7.43
CA GLN A 72 -9.79 8.36 -7.21
C GLN A 72 -9.06 9.47 -6.44
N GLU A 73 -8.17 9.10 -5.52
CA GLU A 73 -7.31 10.05 -4.79
C GLU A 73 -6.16 10.58 -5.65
N GLY A 74 -5.89 9.94 -6.79
CA GLY A 74 -4.80 10.30 -7.70
C GLY A 74 -3.42 9.82 -7.24
N GLU A 75 -3.36 8.96 -6.21
CA GLU A 75 -2.14 8.38 -5.65
C GLU A 75 -1.52 7.33 -6.59
N ILE A 76 -2.37 6.63 -7.37
CA ILE A 76 -1.94 5.64 -8.34
C ILE A 76 -2.38 6.00 -9.76
N SER A 77 -1.61 5.59 -10.76
CA SER A 77 -1.91 5.83 -12.17
C SER A 77 -1.23 4.77 -13.02
N GLY A 78 -1.90 4.32 -14.09
CA GLY A 78 -1.36 3.33 -15.02
C GLY A 78 -2.32 2.16 -15.24
N ASP A 79 -1.76 0.96 -15.38
CA ASP A 79 -2.53 -0.25 -15.64
C ASP A 79 -3.11 -0.83 -14.35
N PHE A 80 -4.31 -0.37 -13.99
CA PHE A 80 -5.00 -0.73 -12.75
C PHE A 80 -5.23 -2.24 -12.59
N GLU A 81 -5.40 -2.97 -13.70
CA GLU A 81 -5.61 -4.41 -13.66
C GLU A 81 -4.31 -5.15 -13.30
N ALA A 82 -3.18 -4.78 -13.91
CA ALA A 82 -1.88 -5.31 -13.55
C ALA A 82 -1.51 -4.98 -12.09
N ILE A 83 -1.74 -3.72 -11.68
CA ILE A 83 -1.50 -3.25 -10.31
C ILE A 83 -2.30 -4.07 -9.30
N GLY A 84 -3.62 -4.20 -9.50
CA GLY A 84 -4.47 -4.96 -8.57
C GLY A 84 -4.10 -6.44 -8.52
N LYS A 85 -3.67 -7.02 -9.64
CA LYS A 85 -3.25 -8.42 -9.68
C LYS A 85 -1.93 -8.65 -8.92
N GLU A 86 -0.93 -7.81 -9.13
CA GLU A 86 0.34 -7.88 -8.39
C GLU A 86 0.13 -7.60 -6.90
N ALA A 87 -0.68 -6.60 -6.55
CA ALA A 87 -1.01 -6.28 -5.17
C ALA A 87 -1.79 -7.40 -4.48
N GLY A 88 -2.79 -7.99 -5.14
CA GLY A 88 -3.51 -9.15 -4.59
C GLY A 88 -2.60 -10.34 -4.32
N MET A 89 -1.65 -10.63 -5.22
CA MET A 89 -0.66 -11.69 -5.01
C MET A 89 0.31 -11.37 -3.86
N ALA A 90 0.80 -10.13 -3.79
CA ALA A 90 1.68 -9.68 -2.72
C ALA A 90 0.98 -9.70 -1.35
N PHE A 91 -0.27 -9.24 -1.30
CA PHE A 91 -1.14 -9.29 -0.14
C PHE A 91 -1.33 -10.73 0.34
N TYR A 92 -1.74 -11.64 -0.55
CA TYR A 92 -1.91 -13.05 -0.20
C TYR A 92 -0.63 -13.64 0.39
N LYS A 93 0.52 -13.41 -0.27
CA LYS A 93 1.82 -13.90 0.18
C LYS A 93 2.26 -13.31 1.52
N SER A 94 1.89 -12.07 1.83
CA SER A 94 2.32 -11.38 3.04
C SER A 94 1.34 -11.48 4.21
N LYS A 95 0.05 -11.73 3.96
CA LYS A 95 -1.04 -11.63 4.95
C LYS A 95 -1.84 -12.92 5.11
N CYS A 96 -1.96 -13.73 4.06
CA CYS A 96 -2.76 -14.96 4.06
C CYS A 96 -1.92 -16.25 4.10
N SER A 97 -0.62 -16.17 3.79
CA SER A 97 0.31 -17.30 3.70
C SER A 97 1.21 -17.44 4.92
#